data_AF-A0A7Y3XKF5-F1
#
_entry.id   AF-A0A7Y3XKF5-F1
#
_cell.length_a   1.000
_cell.length_b   1.000
_cell.length_c   1.000
_cell.angle_alpha   90.00
_cell.angle_beta   90.00
_cell.angle_gamma   90.00
#
_symmetry.space_group_name_H-M   'P 1'
#
loop_
_entity.id
_entity.type
_entity.pdbx_description
1 polymer ?
#
loop_
_entity_poly.entity_id
_entity_poly.type
_entity_poly.pdbx_seq_one_letter_code
_entity_poly.pdbx_strand_id
1 'polypeptide(L)'
;MKDKALSGKELEIDKLQEEINTVYCLIGESDDLIKSGIIVKRGIPIINTINPFSKSYSLGRNCTSSKFKHEKKTKTIYRMNGKIEAILPYRDKEYYDIYYEDGISVINIKDSTNFWYVKFLVIATH
;
A
#
# COMPACT_ATOMS: atom_id res chain seq x y z
N MET A 1 -14.31 24.13 -34.71
CA MET A 1 -14.87 22.89 -34.12
C MET A 1 -13.83 21.79 -33.91
N LYS A 2 -12.78 21.66 -34.74
CA LYS A 2 -11.71 20.67 -34.56
C LYS A 2 -10.84 20.91 -33.31
N ASP A 3 -10.51 22.15 -32.97
CA ASP A 3 -9.58 22.45 -31.86
C ASP A 3 -10.16 22.18 -30.46
N LYS A 4 -11.47 22.40 -30.27
CA LYS A 4 -12.15 22.05 -29.02
C LYS A 4 -12.25 20.53 -28.81
N ALA A 5 -12.34 19.76 -29.90
CA ALA A 5 -12.40 18.30 -29.84
C ALA A 5 -11.02 17.68 -29.58
N LEU A 6 -9.94 18.29 -30.09
CA LEU A 6 -8.57 17.88 -29.75
C LEU A 6 -8.27 18.13 -28.26
N SER A 7 -8.55 19.35 -27.78
CA SER A 7 -8.34 19.72 -26.38
C SER A 7 -9.15 18.86 -25.39
N GLY A 8 -10.37 18.47 -25.75
CA GLY A 8 -11.18 17.54 -24.94
C GLY A 8 -10.58 16.15 -24.83
N LYS A 9 -9.97 15.64 -25.90
CA LYS A 9 -9.30 14.33 -25.91
C LYS A 9 -7.97 14.35 -25.16
N GLU A 10 -7.20 15.42 -25.29
CA GLU A 10 -5.95 15.61 -24.53
C GLU A 10 -6.22 15.59 -23.02
N LEU A 11 -7.26 16.30 -22.57
CA LEU A 11 -7.67 16.32 -21.17
C LEU A 11 -8.17 14.96 -20.66
N GLU A 12 -8.76 14.14 -21.54
CA GLU A 12 -9.17 12.76 -21.22
C GLU A 12 -7.95 11.83 -21.11
N ILE A 13 -6.97 11.97 -22.02
CA ILE A 13 -5.69 11.23 -21.95
C ILE A 13 -4.95 11.55 -20.65
N ASP A 14 -4.85 12.83 -20.28
CA ASP A 14 -4.17 13.25 -19.06
C ASP A 14 -4.82 12.64 -17.81
N LYS A 15 -6.16 12.63 -17.74
CA LYS A 15 -6.90 11.99 -16.65
C LYS A 15 -6.65 10.49 -16.58
N LEU A 16 -6.71 9.79 -17.71
CA LEU A 16 -6.42 8.36 -17.77
C LEU A 16 -4.98 8.06 -17.34
N GLN A 17 -4.05 8.92 -17.73
CA GLN A 17 -2.65 8.78 -17.38
C GLN A 17 -2.39 9.06 -15.89
N GLU A 18 -3.13 9.99 -15.29
CA GLU A 18 -3.15 10.21 -13.84
C GLU A 18 -3.70 8.99 -13.08
N GLU A 19 -4.82 8.43 -13.53
CA GLU A 19 -5.41 7.21 -12.93
C GLU A 19 -4.48 5.99 -13.06
N ILE A 20 -3.79 5.84 -14.20
CA ILE A 20 -2.80 4.78 -14.41
C ILE A 20 -1.65 4.90 -13.41
N ASN A 21 -1.21 6.13 -13.15
CA ASN A 21 -0.06 6.44 -12.29
C ASN A 21 -0.41 6.65 -10.82
N THR A 22 -1.67 6.49 -10.43
CA THR A 22 -2.11 6.60 -9.04
C THR A 22 -2.14 5.23 -8.35
N VAL A 23 -1.61 5.19 -7.13
CA VAL A 23 -1.67 4.07 -6.19
C VAL A 23 -2.23 4.53 -4.85
N TYR A 24 -2.70 3.60 -4.03
CA TYR A 24 -3.51 3.89 -2.85
C TYR A 24 -2.84 3.35 -1.59
N CYS A 25 -2.48 4.21 -0.64
CA CYS A 25 -1.78 3.79 0.58
C CYS A 25 -2.56 4.14 1.86
N LEU A 26 -2.58 3.23 2.81
CA LEU A 26 -3.11 3.42 4.16
C LEU A 26 -2.08 2.93 5.16
N ILE A 27 -1.66 3.81 6.07
CA ILE A 27 -0.69 3.52 7.12
C ILE A 27 -1.33 3.89 8.44
N GLY A 28 -1.25 2.99 9.43
CA GLY A 28 -1.76 3.25 10.77
C GLY A 28 -1.32 2.20 11.78
N GLU A 29 -1.54 2.52 13.05
CA GLU A 29 -1.29 1.59 14.15
C GLU A 29 -2.21 0.37 14.05
N SER A 30 -1.66 -0.81 14.33
CA SER A 30 -2.35 -2.08 14.11
C SER A 30 -3.62 -2.17 14.95
N ASP A 31 -3.60 -1.74 16.21
CA ASP A 31 -4.77 -1.73 17.09
C ASP A 31 -5.91 -0.85 16.55
N ASP A 32 -5.60 0.31 15.99
CA ASP A 32 -6.60 1.22 15.43
C ASP A 32 -7.18 0.67 14.11
N LEU A 33 -6.33 0.08 13.27
CA LEU A 33 -6.76 -0.57 12.04
C LEU A 33 -7.64 -1.81 12.33
N ILE A 34 -7.36 -2.54 13.42
CA ILE A 34 -8.19 -3.67 13.89
C ILE A 34 -9.54 -3.17 14.43
N LYS A 35 -9.52 -2.20 15.35
CA LYS A 35 -10.76 -1.61 15.91
C LYS A 35 -11.67 -1.06 14.82
N SER A 36 -11.08 -0.48 13.78
CA SER A 36 -11.82 0.06 12.62
C SER A 36 -12.30 -1.02 11.64
N GLY A 37 -11.91 -2.30 11.83
CA GLY A 37 -12.25 -3.40 10.94
C GLY A 37 -11.57 -3.32 9.56
N ILE A 38 -10.49 -2.55 9.45
CA ILE A 38 -9.69 -2.38 8.22
C ILE A 38 -8.79 -3.59 8.04
N ILE A 39 -8.20 -4.09 9.13
CA ILE A 39 -7.47 -5.36 9.16
C ILE A 39 -8.07 -6.27 10.23
N VAL A 40 -7.87 -7.58 10.08
CA VAL A 40 -8.28 -8.61 11.05
C VAL A 40 -7.11 -9.52 11.34
N LYS A 41 -6.92 -9.94 12.60
CA LYS A 41 -5.91 -10.93 12.98
C LYS A 41 -6.36 -12.32 12.49
N ARG A 42 -5.52 -12.98 11.69
CA ARG A 42 -5.65 -14.41 11.39
C ARG A 42 -4.98 -15.18 12.51
N GLY A 43 -5.61 -16.23 13.03
CA GLY A 43 -5.06 -17.05 14.12
C GLY A 43 -3.66 -17.60 13.82
N ILE A 44 -3.02 -18.20 14.83
CA ILE A 44 -1.61 -18.64 14.77
C ILE A 44 -1.39 -19.60 13.57
N PRO A 45 -0.58 -19.22 12.57
CA PRO A 45 -0.19 -20.13 11.51
C PRO A 45 0.79 -21.17 12.08
N ILE A 46 0.44 -22.45 12.02
CA ILE A 46 1.24 -23.58 12.55
C ILE A 46 2.59 -23.74 11.79
N ILE A 47 2.78 -23.05 10.66
CA ILE A 47 3.92 -23.23 9.75
C ILE A 47 4.70 -21.92 9.58
N ASN A 48 5.85 -21.85 10.27
CA ASN A 48 6.57 -20.60 10.59
C ASN A 48 7.58 -20.13 9.53
N THR A 49 7.46 -20.50 8.24
CA THR A 49 8.67 -20.53 7.38
C THR A 49 8.82 -19.56 6.21
N ILE A 50 8.03 -18.49 5.99
CA ILE A 50 8.29 -17.65 4.77
C ILE A 50 8.14 -16.10 4.93
N ASN A 51 7.22 -15.51 5.71
CA ASN A 51 7.20 -14.05 5.92
C ASN A 51 6.32 -13.64 7.12
N PRO A 52 6.81 -12.89 8.13
CA PRO A 52 6.01 -12.47 9.28
C PRO A 52 4.96 -11.38 8.95
N PHE A 53 5.17 -10.57 7.92
CA PHE A 53 4.39 -9.33 7.70
C PHE A 53 3.03 -9.51 7.04
N SER A 54 2.56 -10.73 6.77
CA SER A 54 1.21 -10.92 6.19
C SER A 54 0.47 -12.16 6.70
N LYS A 55 1.12 -13.02 7.49
CA LYS A 55 0.53 -14.30 7.88
C LYS A 55 -0.51 -14.17 9.00
N SER A 56 -0.32 -13.19 9.87
CA SER A 56 -1.19 -12.95 11.04
C SER A 56 -2.28 -11.93 10.79
N TYR A 57 -2.37 -11.35 9.58
CA TYR A 57 -3.32 -10.29 9.27
C TYR A 57 -3.97 -10.48 7.91
N SER A 58 -5.20 -10.00 7.75
CA SER A 58 -5.82 -9.79 6.44
C SER A 58 -6.67 -8.55 6.40
N LEU A 59 -7.03 -8.12 5.20
CA LEU A 59 -7.99 -7.04 5.00
C LEU A 59 -9.34 -7.45 5.60
N GLY A 60 -9.89 -6.55 6.42
CA GLY A 60 -11.22 -6.66 6.97
C GLY A 60 -12.27 -6.06 6.04
N ARG A 61 -13.54 -6.24 6.39
CA ARG A 61 -14.69 -5.81 5.57
C ARG A 61 -14.79 -4.29 5.42
N ASN A 62 -14.18 -3.52 6.32
CA ASN A 62 -14.25 -2.05 6.31
C ASN A 62 -13.07 -1.40 5.56
N CYS A 63 -12.23 -2.20 4.90
CA CYS A 63 -11.14 -1.68 4.07
C CYS A 63 -11.70 -1.14 2.75
N THR A 64 -12.20 0.10 2.77
CA THR A 64 -12.79 0.79 1.61
C THR A 64 -11.85 1.84 1.03
N SER A 65 -12.04 2.17 -0.26
CA SER A 65 -11.19 3.12 -0.99
C SER A 65 -11.10 4.51 -0.35
N SER A 66 -12.16 4.97 0.33
CA SER A 66 -12.21 6.28 0.99
C SER A 66 -11.23 6.44 2.16
N LYS A 67 -10.64 5.34 2.65
CA LYS A 67 -9.62 5.38 3.71
C LYS A 67 -8.21 5.57 3.17
N PHE A 68 -7.98 5.38 1.88
CA PHE A 68 -6.64 5.43 1.29
C PHE A 68 -6.25 6.84 0.88
N LYS A 69 -4.97 7.16 1.06
CA LYS A 69 -4.34 8.32 0.45
C LYS A 69 -3.92 7.98 -0.97
N HIS A 70 -4.10 8.92 -1.89
CA HIS A 70 -3.64 8.79 -3.27
C HIS A 70 -2.16 9.17 -3.33
N GLU A 71 -1.37 8.33 -3.97
CA GLU A 71 0.08 8.47 -4.10
C GLU A 71 0.50 8.20 -5.54
N LYS A 72 1.65 8.74 -5.96
CA LYS A 72 2.21 8.43 -7.28
C LYS A 72 2.82 7.03 -7.26
N LYS A 73 2.57 6.23 -8.29
CA LYS A 73 3.16 4.89 -8.49
C LYS A 73 4.69 4.92 -8.47
N THR A 74 5.29 6.04 -8.87
CA THR A 74 6.73 6.26 -8.86
C THR A 74 7.32 6.53 -7.47
N LYS A 75 6.50 6.69 -6.43
CA LYS A 75 6.96 6.84 -5.05
C LYS A 75 7.55 5.52 -4.57
N THR A 76 8.84 5.53 -4.27
CA THR A 76 9.58 4.34 -3.85
C THR A 76 9.86 4.27 -2.37
N ILE A 77 9.80 5.38 -1.63
CA ILE A 77 10.15 5.42 -0.21
C ILE A 77 8.94 5.79 0.64
N TYR A 78 8.64 4.96 1.65
CA TYR A 78 7.63 5.20 2.67
C TYR A 78 8.30 5.23 4.03
N ARG A 79 8.01 6.25 4.83
CA ARG A 79 8.49 6.40 6.22
C ARG A 79 7.29 6.44 7.15
N MET A 80 7.37 5.72 8.25
CA MET A 80 6.29 5.63 9.22
C MET A 80 6.83 5.43 10.63
N ASN A 81 6.14 6.00 11.61
CA ASN A 81 6.43 5.78 13.02
C ASN A 81 6.08 4.34 13.41
N GLY A 82 6.82 3.79 14.35
CA GLY A 82 6.59 2.45 14.85
C GLY A 82 7.24 1.38 13.99
N LYS A 83 7.19 0.14 14.50
CA LYS A 83 7.74 -1.03 13.81
C LYS A 83 6.67 -1.63 12.90
N ILE A 84 6.99 -1.93 11.65
CA ILE A 84 6.03 -2.61 10.76
C ILE A 84 5.65 -3.97 11.35
N GLU A 85 4.36 -4.21 11.53
CA GLU A 85 3.78 -5.50 11.90
C GLU A 85 3.18 -6.21 10.69
N ALA A 86 2.58 -5.46 9.75
CA ALA A 86 1.96 -6.03 8.57
C ALA A 86 2.08 -5.16 7.32
N ILE A 87 2.18 -5.82 6.17
CA ILE A 87 2.09 -5.26 4.83
C ILE A 87 1.05 -6.06 4.06
N LEU A 88 -0.05 -5.42 3.68
CA LEU A 88 -1.19 -6.04 3.01
C LEU A 88 -1.53 -5.32 1.69
N PRO A 89 -1.86 -6.05 0.60
CA PRO A 89 -1.69 -7.49 0.46
C PRO A 89 -0.21 -7.91 0.59
N TYR A 90 0.06 -9.21 0.69
CA TYR A 90 1.44 -9.71 0.65
C TYR A 90 2.19 -9.16 -0.58
N ARG A 91 3.48 -8.87 -0.39
CA ARG A 91 4.43 -8.53 -1.45
C ARG A 91 5.68 -9.37 -1.26
N ASP A 92 6.27 -9.79 -2.37
CA ASP A 92 7.56 -10.45 -2.33
C ASP A 92 8.65 -9.48 -1.85
N LYS A 93 9.50 -9.94 -0.92
CA LYS A 93 10.60 -9.18 -0.35
C LYS A 93 11.69 -8.87 -1.37
N GLU A 94 11.72 -9.56 -2.51
CA GLU A 94 12.63 -9.16 -3.59
C GLU A 94 12.31 -7.76 -4.14
N TYR A 95 11.07 -7.29 -4.04
CA TYR A 95 10.65 -5.99 -4.60
C TYR A 95 10.79 -4.81 -3.63
N TYR A 96 11.10 -5.05 -2.36
CA TYR A 96 11.28 -3.98 -1.37
C TYR A 96 12.22 -4.37 -0.22
N ASP A 97 12.85 -3.37 0.38
CA ASP A 97 13.62 -3.52 1.62
C ASP A 97 12.89 -2.81 2.77
N ILE A 98 13.08 -3.31 3.98
CA ILE A 98 12.60 -2.67 5.22
C ILE A 98 13.80 -2.41 6.12
N TYR A 99 13.84 -1.21 6.69
CA TYR A 99 14.79 -0.84 7.74
C TYR A 99 14.03 -0.15 8.88
N TYR A 100 14.52 -0.33 10.10
CA TYR A 100 13.94 0.24 11.32
C TYR A 100 15.05 0.80 12.19
N GLU A 101 14.99 2.09 12.47
CA GLU A 101 15.98 2.82 13.26
C GLU A 101 15.27 3.97 13.98
N ASP A 102 15.63 4.24 15.24
CA ASP A 102 15.12 5.35 16.05
C ASP A 102 13.58 5.50 16.07
N GLY A 103 12.86 4.38 16.15
CA GLY A 103 11.39 4.39 16.21
C GLY A 103 10.71 4.61 14.86
N ILE A 104 11.47 4.71 13.76
CA ILE A 104 10.96 4.91 12.40
C ILE A 104 11.21 3.65 11.58
N SER A 105 10.15 3.09 11.00
CA SER A 105 10.29 2.13 9.91
C SER A 105 10.37 2.86 8.58
N VAL A 106 11.09 2.27 7.63
CA VAL A 106 11.14 2.74 6.25
C VAL A 106 11.03 1.53 5.31
N ILE A 107 10.21 1.69 4.26
CA ILE A 107 10.13 0.77 3.14
C ILE A 107 10.80 1.44 1.93
N ASN A 108 11.73 0.73 1.30
CA ASN A 108 12.31 1.11 0.01
C ASN A 108 11.85 0.15 -1.08
N ILE A 109 11.10 0.63 -2.06
CA ILE A 109 10.62 -0.16 -3.19
C ILE A 109 11.70 -0.17 -4.27
N LYS A 110 12.28 -1.36 -4.51
CA LYS A 110 13.31 -1.60 -5.53
C LYS A 110 12.71 -1.70 -6.93
N ASP A 111 11.55 -2.34 -7.05
CA ASP A 111 10.82 -2.53 -8.30
C ASP A 111 9.37 -2.04 -8.14
N SER A 112 9.14 -0.78 -8.54
CA SER A 112 7.81 -0.17 -8.43
C SER A 112 6.75 -0.83 -9.31
N THR A 113 7.13 -1.45 -10.43
CA THR A 113 6.16 -2.08 -11.35
C THR A 113 5.58 -3.32 -10.71
N ASN A 114 6.45 -4.22 -10.22
CA ASN A 114 6.02 -5.47 -9.60
C ASN A 114 5.46 -5.26 -8.20
N PHE A 115 6.01 -4.31 -7.43
CA PHE A 115 5.45 -3.95 -6.13
C PHE A 115 4.00 -3.42 -6.24
N TRP A 116 3.70 -2.62 -7.27
CA TRP A 116 2.37 -2.05 -7.49
C TRP A 116 1.47 -2.87 -8.43
N TYR A 117 1.73 -4.18 -8.60
CA TYR A 117 0.84 -5.08 -9.34
C TYR A 117 -0.60 -5.00 -8.79
N VAL A 118 -0.72 -4.96 -7.45
CA VAL A 118 -1.94 -4.53 -6.76
C VAL A 118 -1.79 -3.06 -6.39
N LYS A 119 -2.65 -2.19 -6.94
CA LYS A 119 -2.58 -0.72 -6.83
C LYS A 119 -2.84 -0.15 -5.42
N PHE A 120 -2.95 -0.96 -4.38
CA PHE A 120 -3.13 -0.48 -3.01
C PHE A 120 -2.23 -1.21 -2.00
N LEU A 121 -1.95 -0.52 -0.90
CA LEU A 121 -1.06 -0.95 0.18
C LEU A 121 -1.62 -0.51 1.53
N VAL A 122 -1.74 -1.45 2.47
CA VAL A 122 -2.01 -1.20 3.88
C VAL A 122 -0.77 -1.59 4.67
N ILE A 123 -0.25 -0.67 5.48
CA ILE A 123 0.86 -0.92 6.41
C ILE A 123 0.33 -0.75 7.82
N ALA A 124 0.45 -1.80 8.62
CA ALA A 124 0.14 -1.76 10.05
C ALA A 124 1.45 -1.66 10.85
N THR A 125 1.50 -0.72 11.79
CA THR A 125 2.65 -0.50 12.69
C THR A 125 2.29 -0.83 14.13
N HIS A 126 3.30 -1.17 14.93
CA HIS A 126 3.23 -1.21 16.38
C HIS A 126 3.40 0.19 16.95
#